data_AF-A0A7V3PJ33-F1
#
_entry.id   AF-A0A7V3PJ33-F1
#
_cell.length_a   1.000
_cell.length_b   1.000
_cell.length_c   1.000
_cell.angle_alpha   90.00
_cell.angle_beta   90.00
_cell.angle_gamma   90.00
#
_symmetry.space_group_name_H-M   'P 1'
#
loop_
_entity.id
_entity.type
_entity.pdbx_description
1 polymer ?
#
loop_
_entity_poly.entity_id
_entity_poly.type
_entity_poly.pdbx_seq_one_letter_code
_entity_poly.pdbx_strand_id
1 'polypeptide(L)'
;MKKFLITILIFLISFNFGHSKVRLGNDKLIKENFYLIEGKNIGVIANHTSVLENGEHLIDYLFKTKKVNIVAAFGPEHGFRGDAPAGEKVESSIDEKTGIKVYSLYGKINKPTPEMLKGIDVLVYDIQDVGARFYTYISTLYLCLEAAAENHIQFIVCDRPNPIGGEKVDGPILKDEFKSFVGIAPLPVQHGMTIGELALYFNDLIE
;
A
#
# COMPACT_ATOMS: atom_id res chain seq x y z
N MET A 1 34.58 19.46 -59.78
CA MET A 1 35.04 18.70 -58.60
C MET A 1 33.82 18.10 -57.92
N LYS A 2 33.70 16.77 -57.89
CA LYS A 2 32.53 16.06 -57.32
C LYS A 2 32.57 16.17 -55.78
N LYS A 3 31.54 16.76 -55.16
CA LYS A 3 31.38 16.76 -53.70
C LYS A 3 30.91 15.36 -53.27
N PHE A 4 31.77 14.62 -52.56
CA PHE A 4 31.40 13.37 -51.91
C PHE A 4 30.65 13.72 -50.62
N LEU A 5 29.38 13.37 -50.53
CA LEU A 5 28.59 13.48 -49.31
C LEU A 5 28.92 12.26 -48.44
N ILE A 6 29.71 12.44 -47.39
CA ILE A 6 29.98 11.38 -46.41
C ILE A 6 28.84 11.42 -45.39
N THR A 7 27.89 10.50 -45.52
CA THR A 7 26.87 10.24 -44.51
C THR A 7 27.51 9.46 -43.37
N ILE A 8 27.82 10.12 -42.26
CA ILE A 8 28.25 9.46 -41.02
C ILE A 8 26.99 8.92 -40.34
N LEU A 9 26.81 7.59 -40.37
CA LEU A 9 25.80 6.91 -39.57
C LEU A 9 26.37 6.71 -38.15
N ILE A 10 25.94 7.53 -37.20
CA ILE A 10 26.25 7.32 -35.78
C ILE A 10 25.32 6.22 -35.27
N PHE A 11 25.84 5.00 -35.14
CA PHE A 11 25.20 3.97 -34.30
C PHE A 11 25.43 4.38 -32.85
N LEU A 12 24.43 5.01 -32.23
CA LEU A 12 24.36 5.14 -30.78
C LEU A 12 24.25 3.71 -30.22
N ILE A 13 25.34 3.20 -29.67
CA ILE A 13 25.32 2.02 -28.82
C ILE A 13 24.50 2.42 -27.59
N SER A 14 23.21 2.11 -27.62
CA SER A 14 22.36 2.17 -26.44
C SER A 14 22.89 1.13 -25.47
N PHE A 15 23.73 1.55 -24.52
CA PHE A 15 23.98 0.76 -23.33
C PHE A 15 22.64 0.62 -22.61
N ASN A 16 21.97 -0.51 -22.80
CA ASN A 16 20.95 -0.98 -21.87
C ASN A 16 21.69 -1.30 -20.57
N PHE A 17 21.91 -0.27 -19.73
CA PHE A 17 22.02 -0.51 -18.30
C PHE A 17 20.69 -1.14 -17.90
N GLY A 18 20.67 -2.46 -17.82
CA GLY A 18 19.55 -3.20 -17.26
C GLY A 18 19.36 -2.71 -15.83
N HIS A 19 18.51 -1.71 -15.65
CA HIS A 19 18.00 -1.41 -14.33
C HIS A 19 17.27 -2.67 -13.88
N SER A 20 17.76 -3.30 -12.82
CA SER A 20 17.03 -4.35 -12.14
C SER A 20 15.67 -3.77 -11.76
N LYS A 21 14.61 -4.21 -12.43
CA LYS A 21 13.25 -3.75 -12.16
C LYS A 21 12.92 -4.13 -10.73
N VAL A 22 12.53 -3.14 -9.92
CA VAL A 22 12.07 -3.40 -8.55
C VAL A 22 10.84 -4.30 -8.62
N ARG A 23 10.84 -5.40 -7.88
CA ARG A 23 9.67 -6.27 -7.71
C ARG A 23 8.92 -5.83 -6.46
N LEU A 24 7.68 -5.40 -6.63
CA LEU A 24 6.83 -4.93 -5.54
C LEU A 24 6.40 -6.08 -4.64
N GLY A 25 6.03 -5.77 -3.39
CA GLY A 25 5.61 -6.76 -2.40
C GLY A 25 4.38 -7.54 -2.83
N ASN A 26 3.43 -6.92 -3.53
CA ASN A 26 2.23 -7.59 -4.04
C ASN A 26 2.55 -8.61 -5.14
N ASP A 27 3.47 -8.30 -6.06
CA ASP A 27 3.99 -9.23 -7.07
C ASP A 27 4.69 -10.42 -6.41
N LYS A 28 5.53 -10.18 -5.39
CA LYS A 28 6.16 -11.27 -4.63
C LYS A 28 5.14 -12.11 -3.88
N LEU A 29 4.12 -11.49 -3.28
CA LEU A 29 3.04 -12.20 -2.60
C LEU A 29 2.35 -13.16 -3.57
N ILE A 30 1.97 -12.70 -4.77
CA ILE A 30 1.21 -13.55 -5.69
C ILE A 30 2.05 -14.57 -6.47
N LYS A 31 3.34 -14.28 -6.74
CA LYS A 31 4.21 -15.15 -7.55
C LYS A 31 5.04 -16.12 -6.70
N GLU A 32 5.47 -15.71 -5.51
CA GLU A 32 6.46 -16.44 -4.71
C GLU A 32 5.89 -16.89 -3.35
N ASN A 33 4.99 -16.10 -2.75
CA ASN A 33 4.52 -16.32 -1.38
C ASN A 33 3.01 -16.55 -1.25
N PHE A 34 2.36 -17.07 -2.29
CA PHE A 34 0.90 -17.22 -2.31
C PHE A 34 0.38 -18.14 -1.20
N TYR A 35 1.19 -19.11 -0.78
CA TYR A 35 0.92 -20.02 0.33
C TYR A 35 0.62 -19.31 1.66
N LEU A 36 1.03 -18.04 1.83
CA LEU A 36 0.72 -17.26 3.02
C LEU A 36 -0.76 -16.92 3.15
N ILE A 37 -1.50 -16.88 2.03
CA ILE A 37 -2.92 -16.49 1.96
C ILE A 37 -3.82 -17.57 1.35
N GLU A 38 -3.26 -18.60 0.70
CA GLU A 38 -4.03 -19.67 0.06
C GLU A 38 -4.95 -20.40 1.05
N GLY A 39 -6.22 -20.53 0.69
CA GLY A 39 -7.26 -21.15 1.51
C GLY A 39 -7.74 -20.32 2.70
N LYS A 40 -7.22 -19.11 2.91
CA LYS A 40 -7.57 -18.26 4.06
C LYS A 40 -8.68 -17.25 3.73
N ASN A 41 -9.35 -16.79 4.78
CA ASN A 41 -10.22 -15.63 4.76
C ASN A 41 -9.36 -14.36 4.87
N ILE A 42 -9.39 -13.51 3.85
CA ILE A 42 -8.53 -12.33 3.80
C ILE A 42 -9.34 -11.03 3.79
N GLY A 43 -8.79 -10.03 4.46
CA GLY A 43 -9.16 -8.64 4.27
C GLY A 43 -8.07 -7.90 3.49
N VAL A 44 -8.46 -7.03 2.56
CA VAL A 44 -7.50 -6.30 1.71
C VAL A 44 -7.60 -4.81 1.97
N ILE A 45 -6.53 -4.22 2.51
CA ILE A 45 -6.39 -2.78 2.71
C ILE A 45 -5.63 -2.24 1.50
N ALA A 46 -6.36 -1.56 0.62
CA ALA A 46 -5.82 -1.09 -0.66
C ALA A 46 -6.53 0.17 -1.14
N ASN A 47 -5.91 0.82 -2.11
CA ASN A 47 -6.53 1.86 -2.94
C ASN A 47 -6.17 1.63 -4.41
N HIS A 48 -6.49 2.57 -5.28
CA HIS A 48 -6.17 2.53 -6.72
C HIS A 48 -4.70 2.27 -7.07
N THR A 49 -3.75 2.47 -6.15
CA THR A 49 -2.31 2.22 -6.36
C THR A 49 -1.92 0.74 -6.22
N SER A 50 -2.84 -0.10 -5.74
CA SER A 50 -2.67 -1.54 -5.53
C SER A 50 -2.69 -2.32 -6.85
N VAL A 51 -1.77 -1.96 -7.74
CA VAL A 51 -1.62 -2.50 -9.09
C VAL A 51 -0.40 -3.42 -9.14
N LEU A 52 -0.58 -4.55 -9.81
CA LEU A 52 0.46 -5.56 -10.10
C LEU A 52 1.28 -5.14 -11.33
N GLU A 53 2.43 -5.80 -11.54
CA GLU A 53 3.29 -5.56 -12.71
C GLU A 53 2.55 -5.62 -14.07
N ASN A 54 1.49 -6.41 -14.18
CA ASN A 54 0.69 -6.56 -15.41
C ASN A 54 -0.41 -5.49 -15.58
N GLY A 55 -0.51 -4.53 -14.67
CA GLY A 55 -1.54 -3.47 -14.69
C GLY A 55 -2.87 -3.87 -14.06
N GLU A 56 -3.01 -5.10 -13.56
CA GLU A 56 -4.21 -5.56 -12.86
C GLU A 56 -4.20 -5.14 -11.38
N HIS A 57 -5.34 -4.74 -10.83
CA HIS A 57 -5.48 -4.45 -9.42
C HIS A 57 -5.43 -5.73 -8.57
N LEU A 58 -4.76 -5.72 -7.43
CA LEU A 58 -4.53 -6.91 -6.58
C LEU A 58 -5.83 -7.64 -6.22
N ILE A 59 -6.87 -6.92 -5.79
CA ILE A 59 -8.16 -7.53 -5.44
C ILE A 59 -8.82 -8.27 -6.61
N ASP A 60 -8.66 -7.75 -7.84
CA ASP A 60 -9.27 -8.35 -9.03
C ASP A 60 -8.56 -9.66 -9.36
N TYR A 61 -7.23 -9.66 -9.27
CA TYR A 61 -6.42 -10.86 -9.40
C TYR A 61 -6.82 -11.91 -8.37
N LEU A 62 -6.82 -11.54 -7.07
CA LEU A 62 -7.16 -12.44 -5.98
C LEU A 62 -8.58 -13.01 -6.15
N PHE A 63 -9.55 -12.17 -6.51
CA PHE A 63 -10.93 -12.59 -6.77
C PHE A 63 -11.04 -13.60 -7.92
N LYS A 64 -10.23 -13.47 -8.97
CA LYS A 64 -10.22 -14.40 -10.11
C LYS A 64 -9.61 -15.76 -9.78
N THR A 65 -8.61 -15.80 -8.90
CA THR A 65 -7.92 -17.07 -8.57
C THR A 65 -8.85 -18.09 -7.93
N LYS A 66 -9.87 -17.63 -7.17
CA LYS A 66 -10.75 -18.47 -6.33
C LYS A 66 -10.00 -19.34 -5.31
N LYS A 67 -8.73 -19.01 -5.04
CA LYS A 67 -7.87 -19.72 -4.08
C LYS A 67 -7.85 -19.08 -2.69
N VAL A 68 -8.50 -17.93 -2.53
CA VAL A 68 -8.65 -17.20 -1.28
C VAL A 68 -10.11 -16.76 -1.14
N ASN A 69 -10.57 -16.59 0.10
CA ASN A 69 -11.89 -16.01 0.36
C ASN A 69 -11.73 -14.54 0.79
N ILE A 70 -12.12 -13.60 -0.07
CA ILE A 70 -12.02 -12.17 0.27
C ILE A 70 -13.27 -11.77 1.06
N VAL A 71 -13.12 -11.58 2.36
CA VAL A 71 -14.24 -11.26 3.27
C VAL A 71 -14.65 -9.80 3.15
N ALA A 72 -13.67 -8.90 3.09
CA ALA A 72 -13.88 -7.48 2.96
C ALA A 72 -12.65 -6.77 2.36
N ALA A 73 -12.88 -5.59 1.83
CA ALA A 73 -11.83 -4.64 1.49
C ALA A 73 -11.94 -3.39 2.37
N PHE A 74 -10.83 -2.67 2.52
CA PHE A 74 -10.72 -1.48 3.34
C PHE A 74 -10.04 -0.38 2.52
N GLY A 75 -10.74 0.71 2.27
CA GLY A 75 -10.23 1.89 1.56
C GLY A 75 -9.80 2.98 2.54
N PRO A 76 -8.61 3.60 2.37
CA PRO A 76 -8.18 4.74 3.17
C PRO A 76 -8.84 6.05 2.67
N GLU A 77 -8.19 7.19 2.92
CA GLU A 77 -8.50 8.47 2.28
C GLU A 77 -8.48 8.35 0.73
N HIS A 78 -9.47 8.96 0.06
CA HIS A 78 -9.78 8.82 -1.39
C HIS A 78 -10.41 7.48 -1.82
N GLY A 79 -10.67 6.58 -0.88
CA GLY A 79 -11.42 5.35 -1.10
C GLY A 79 -10.64 4.26 -1.83
N PHE A 80 -11.33 3.14 -2.04
CA PHE A 80 -10.72 1.88 -2.49
C PHE A 80 -10.33 1.87 -3.98
N ARG A 81 -11.14 2.48 -4.86
CA ARG A 81 -10.86 2.57 -6.31
C ARG A 81 -10.37 3.95 -6.75
N GLY A 82 -10.20 4.90 -5.83
CA GLY A 82 -9.76 6.26 -6.13
C GLY A 82 -10.86 7.18 -6.65
N ASP A 83 -12.13 6.76 -6.56
CA ASP A 83 -13.27 7.50 -7.10
C ASP A 83 -13.79 8.62 -6.16
N ALA A 84 -13.14 8.83 -5.00
CA ALA A 84 -13.56 9.84 -4.03
C ALA A 84 -12.63 11.07 -3.98
N PRO A 85 -13.17 12.30 -4.02
CA PRO A 85 -12.40 13.53 -3.91
C PRO A 85 -11.64 13.67 -2.58
N ALA A 86 -10.60 14.52 -2.58
CA ALA A 86 -9.83 14.84 -1.39
C ALA A 86 -10.69 15.50 -0.29
N GLY A 87 -10.56 15.02 0.95
CA GLY A 87 -11.27 15.60 2.09
C GLY A 87 -12.76 15.23 2.19
N GLU A 88 -13.32 14.48 1.25
CA GLU A 88 -14.71 14.03 1.31
C GLU A 88 -14.87 12.73 2.11
N LYS A 89 -16.05 12.56 2.72
CA LYS A 89 -16.39 11.32 3.42
C LYS A 89 -16.61 10.22 2.40
N VAL A 90 -15.80 9.17 2.48
CA VAL A 90 -16.06 7.93 1.75
C VAL A 90 -16.95 7.06 2.62
N GLU A 91 -18.13 6.66 2.12
CA GLU A 91 -19.00 5.70 2.82
C GLU A 91 -18.61 4.27 2.48
N SER A 92 -19.01 3.32 3.32
CA SER A 92 -18.83 1.89 2.99
C SER A 92 -19.70 1.54 1.78
N SER A 93 -19.15 0.75 0.86
CA SER A 93 -19.77 0.45 -0.43
C SER A 93 -19.63 -1.04 -0.79
N ILE A 94 -20.17 -1.42 -1.95
CA ILE A 94 -19.88 -2.70 -2.59
C ILE A 94 -19.05 -2.40 -3.83
N ASP A 95 -17.93 -3.09 -4.00
CA ASP A 95 -17.12 -2.99 -5.21
C ASP A 95 -17.90 -3.60 -6.38
N GLU A 96 -18.30 -2.79 -7.36
CA GLU A 96 -19.18 -3.22 -8.46
C GLU A 96 -18.59 -4.38 -9.28
N LYS A 97 -17.27 -4.45 -9.40
CA LYS A 97 -16.57 -5.44 -10.22
C LYS A 97 -16.51 -6.81 -9.56
N THR A 98 -16.37 -6.86 -8.23
CA THR A 98 -16.16 -8.12 -7.48
C THR A 98 -17.33 -8.50 -6.59
N GLY A 99 -18.23 -7.56 -6.28
CA GLY A 99 -19.31 -7.72 -5.30
C GLY A 99 -18.82 -7.71 -3.85
N ILE A 100 -17.55 -7.41 -3.59
CA ILE A 100 -16.94 -7.44 -2.26
C ILE A 100 -17.35 -6.20 -1.48
N LYS A 101 -17.62 -6.36 -0.19
CA LYS A 101 -17.90 -5.25 0.71
C LYS A 101 -16.64 -4.43 0.97
N VAL A 102 -16.73 -3.12 0.80
CA VAL A 102 -15.65 -2.16 1.02
C VAL A 102 -16.00 -1.29 2.23
N TYR A 103 -15.17 -1.34 3.27
CA TYR A 103 -15.25 -0.42 4.40
C TYR A 103 -14.37 0.81 4.17
N SER A 104 -14.88 1.98 4.54
CA SER A 104 -14.08 3.21 4.58
C SER A 104 -13.39 3.34 5.93
N LEU A 105 -12.07 3.58 5.88
CA LEU A 105 -11.24 3.89 7.04
C LEU A 105 -10.87 5.39 7.06
N TYR A 106 -11.80 6.25 6.68
CA TYR A 106 -11.64 7.70 6.71
C TYR A 106 -12.81 8.42 7.42
N GLY A 107 -12.50 9.48 8.16
CA GLY A 107 -13.48 10.27 8.90
C GLY A 107 -13.83 9.67 10.27
N LYS A 108 -15.08 9.23 10.46
CA LYS A 108 -15.56 8.73 11.77
C LYS A 108 -14.89 7.44 12.20
N ILE A 109 -14.53 6.59 11.24
CA ILE A 109 -13.90 5.30 11.46
C ILE A 109 -12.60 5.33 10.67
N ASN A 110 -11.47 5.30 11.38
CA ASN A 110 -10.12 5.28 10.80
C ASN A 110 -9.32 4.04 11.21
N LYS A 111 -9.83 3.29 12.18
CA LYS A 111 -9.35 1.98 12.64
C LYS A 111 -10.45 0.94 12.36
N PRO A 112 -10.13 -0.22 11.75
CA PRO A 112 -11.11 -1.29 11.58
C PRO A 112 -11.71 -1.70 12.94
N THR A 113 -13.02 -1.86 13.02
CA THR A 113 -13.66 -2.36 14.25
C THR A 113 -13.60 -3.89 14.31
N PRO A 114 -13.71 -4.50 15.51
CA PRO A 114 -13.77 -5.97 15.63
C PRO A 114 -14.84 -6.61 14.76
N GLU A 115 -15.99 -5.94 14.58
CA GLU A 115 -17.07 -6.42 13.71
C GLU A 115 -16.68 -6.40 12.23
N MET A 116 -15.91 -5.40 11.79
CA MET A 116 -15.39 -5.35 10.42
C MET A 116 -14.35 -6.44 10.16
N LEU A 117 -13.62 -6.84 11.21
CA LEU A 117 -12.56 -7.84 11.18
C LEU A 117 -13.06 -9.28 11.38
N LYS A 118 -14.35 -9.46 11.71
CA LYS A 118 -14.92 -10.76 12.03
C LYS A 118 -14.74 -11.76 10.88
N GLY A 119 -14.07 -12.88 11.18
CA GLY A 119 -13.86 -13.98 10.24
C GLY A 119 -12.71 -13.76 9.26
N ILE A 120 -11.89 -12.72 9.45
CA ILE A 120 -10.66 -12.51 8.70
C ILE A 120 -9.49 -13.20 9.42
N ASP A 121 -8.75 -14.03 8.69
CA ASP A 121 -7.54 -14.70 9.20
C ASP A 121 -6.28 -13.87 8.91
N VAL A 122 -6.27 -13.14 7.79
CA VAL A 122 -5.14 -12.33 7.33
C VAL A 122 -5.59 -10.97 6.79
N LEU A 123 -4.97 -9.90 7.24
CA LEU A 123 -5.04 -8.58 6.59
C LEU A 123 -3.84 -8.39 5.67
N VAL A 124 -4.09 -7.99 4.43
CA VAL A 124 -3.07 -7.64 3.44
C VAL A 124 -3.13 -6.14 3.18
N TYR A 125 -2.04 -5.43 3.45
CA TYR A 125 -1.87 -4.00 3.17
C TYR A 125 -1.06 -3.80 1.90
N ASP A 126 -1.62 -3.15 0.88
CA ASP A 126 -0.96 -2.85 -0.39
C ASP A 126 -1.31 -1.45 -0.90
N ILE A 127 -0.58 -0.44 -0.45
CA ILE A 127 -0.82 0.97 -0.79
C ILE A 127 0.50 1.71 -1.01
N GLN A 128 0.62 2.45 -2.11
CA GLN A 128 1.76 3.33 -2.35
C GLN A 128 1.67 4.59 -1.48
N ASP A 129 2.68 4.80 -0.64
CA ASP A 129 2.87 6.03 0.14
C ASP A 129 3.81 7.02 -0.58
N VAL A 130 3.96 8.24 -0.05
CA VAL A 130 4.79 9.31 -0.64
C VAL A 130 6.05 9.67 0.16
N GLY A 131 6.26 9.08 1.33
CA GLY A 131 7.44 9.32 2.18
C GLY A 131 7.31 10.49 3.16
N ALA A 132 6.09 10.99 3.37
CA ALA A 132 5.82 12.15 4.22
C ALA A 132 4.87 11.82 5.37
N ARG A 133 5.20 12.25 6.60
CA ARG A 133 4.46 11.93 7.83
C ARG A 133 2.97 12.31 7.79
N PHE A 134 2.63 13.39 7.09
CA PHE A 134 1.27 13.90 7.02
C PHE A 134 0.44 13.27 5.89
N TYR A 135 1.00 12.34 5.13
CA TYR A 135 0.24 11.53 4.19
C TYR A 135 -0.40 10.37 4.95
N THR A 136 -1.73 10.40 5.06
CA THR A 136 -2.48 9.65 6.07
C THR A 136 -2.51 8.13 5.87
N TYR A 137 -1.99 7.61 4.75
CA TYR A 137 -1.91 6.17 4.50
C TYR A 137 -1.06 5.43 5.52
N ILE A 138 0.00 6.06 6.03
CA ILE A 138 0.81 5.49 7.12
C ILE A 138 0.06 5.49 8.46
N SER A 139 -0.87 6.43 8.66
CA SER A 139 -1.76 6.42 9.82
C SER A 139 -2.79 5.31 9.73
N THR A 140 -3.34 5.05 8.54
CA THR A 140 -4.16 3.86 8.28
C THR A 140 -3.36 2.58 8.52
N LEU A 141 -2.09 2.51 8.07
CA LEU A 141 -1.22 1.36 8.34
C LEU A 141 -1.08 1.10 9.84
N TYR A 142 -0.72 2.13 10.62
CA TYR A 142 -0.58 2.02 12.08
C TYR A 142 -1.86 1.49 12.73
N LEU A 143 -3.02 2.11 12.45
CA LEU A 143 -4.29 1.73 13.08
C LEU A 143 -4.78 0.34 12.66
N CYS A 144 -4.55 -0.05 11.40
CA CYS A 144 -4.85 -1.40 10.93
C CYS A 144 -3.94 -2.46 11.57
N LEU A 145 -2.66 -2.14 11.77
CA LEU A 145 -1.71 -3.03 12.44
C LEU A 145 -2.10 -3.23 13.90
N GLU A 146 -2.43 -2.14 14.61
CA GLU A 146 -2.94 -2.17 15.99
C GLU A 146 -4.24 -2.99 16.09
N ALA A 147 -5.20 -2.77 15.18
CA ALA A 147 -6.44 -3.54 15.15
C ALA A 147 -6.20 -5.04 14.87
N ALA A 148 -5.23 -5.37 14.01
CA ALA A 148 -4.85 -6.76 13.76
C ALA A 148 -4.26 -7.42 15.02
N ALA A 149 -3.38 -6.72 15.73
CA ALA A 149 -2.77 -7.21 16.96
C ALA A 149 -3.84 -7.49 18.03
N GLU A 150 -4.76 -6.55 18.26
CA GLU A 150 -5.87 -6.68 19.21
C GLU A 150 -6.81 -7.86 18.90
N ASN A 151 -6.92 -8.26 17.63
CA ASN A 151 -7.81 -9.32 17.17
C ASN A 151 -7.08 -10.61 16.80
N HIS A 152 -5.76 -10.70 17.06
CA HIS A 152 -4.91 -11.84 16.72
C HIS A 152 -4.95 -12.23 15.23
N ILE A 153 -5.02 -11.24 14.34
CA ILE A 153 -5.07 -11.42 12.90
C ILE A 153 -3.66 -11.28 12.32
N GLN A 154 -3.27 -12.21 11.44
CA GLN A 154 -1.98 -12.10 10.76
C GLN A 154 -1.98 -10.88 9.83
N PHE A 155 -0.94 -10.05 9.89
CA PHE A 155 -0.81 -8.87 9.04
C PHE A 155 0.31 -9.06 8.02
N ILE A 156 0.03 -8.82 6.74
CA ILE A 156 0.98 -8.89 5.63
C ILE A 156 1.08 -7.53 4.97
N VAL A 157 2.29 -6.98 4.88
CA VAL A 157 2.55 -5.74 4.14
C VAL A 157 3.19 -6.08 2.79
N CYS A 158 2.50 -5.71 1.73
CA CYS A 158 3.04 -5.74 0.37
C CYS A 158 3.91 -4.50 0.17
N ASP A 159 5.18 -4.60 0.56
CA ASP A 159 6.09 -3.45 0.59
C ASP A 159 6.25 -2.74 -0.77
N ARG A 160 6.46 -1.42 -0.71
CA ARG A 160 6.55 -0.51 -1.86
C ARG A 160 7.65 0.53 -1.66
N PRO A 161 8.34 0.95 -2.73
CA PRO A 161 9.38 1.97 -2.63
C PRO A 161 8.88 3.26 -2.01
N ASN A 162 9.69 3.89 -1.17
CA ASN A 162 9.51 5.29 -0.81
C ASN A 162 9.92 6.16 -2.03
N PRO A 163 9.00 6.92 -2.65
CA PRO A 163 9.29 7.62 -3.91
C PRO A 163 10.29 8.78 -3.76
N ILE A 164 10.53 9.25 -2.53
CA ILE A 164 11.55 10.26 -2.22
C ILE A 164 12.82 9.66 -1.61
N GLY A 165 12.98 8.34 -1.71
CA GLY A 165 14.18 7.60 -1.31
C GLY A 165 14.27 7.29 0.19
N GLY A 166 15.24 6.45 0.56
CA GLY A 166 15.51 6.05 1.95
C GLY A 166 16.72 6.72 2.60
N GLU A 167 17.46 7.55 1.86
CA GLU A 167 18.71 8.16 2.37
C GLU A 167 18.48 9.47 3.12
N LYS A 168 17.45 10.22 2.73
CA LYS A 168 17.16 11.54 3.31
C LYS A 168 16.08 11.42 4.40
N VAL A 169 16.42 11.90 5.59
CA VAL A 169 15.53 12.07 6.73
C VAL A 169 15.56 13.55 7.13
N ASP A 170 14.39 14.20 7.23
CA ASP A 170 14.33 15.67 7.35
C ASP A 170 13.09 16.18 8.11
N GLY A 171 13.20 17.35 8.72
CA GLY A 171 12.16 18.01 9.49
C GLY A 171 12.03 17.54 10.95
N PRO A 172 11.26 18.26 11.78
CA PRO A 172 11.13 17.98 13.21
C PRO A 172 10.37 16.67 13.47
N ILE A 173 10.84 15.90 14.46
CA ILE A 173 10.11 14.75 15.00
C ILE A 173 8.81 15.24 15.63
N LEU A 174 7.73 14.49 15.40
CA LEU A 174 6.43 14.79 15.98
C LEU A 174 6.47 14.62 17.51
N LYS A 175 6.00 15.65 18.23
CA LYS A 175 5.79 15.57 19.68
C LYS A 175 4.41 14.99 20.00
N ASP A 176 4.30 14.30 21.13
CA ASP A 176 3.06 13.63 21.55
C ASP A 176 1.86 14.58 21.63
N GLU A 177 2.05 15.83 22.07
CA GLU A 177 1.00 16.85 22.16
C GLU A 177 0.37 17.24 20.82
N PHE A 178 1.02 16.90 19.69
CA PHE A 178 0.54 17.18 18.34
C PHE A 178 0.08 15.91 17.58
N LYS A 179 0.01 14.76 18.25
CA LYS A 179 -0.45 13.51 17.63
C LYS A 179 -1.87 13.65 17.11
N SER A 180 -2.08 13.22 15.87
CA SER A 180 -3.37 13.24 15.18
C SER A 180 -3.36 12.27 14.00
N PHE A 181 -4.45 12.16 13.23
CA PHE A 181 -4.48 11.28 12.06
C PHE A 181 -3.52 11.71 10.93
N VAL A 182 -3.08 12.98 10.90
CA VAL A 182 -2.03 13.48 9.98
C VAL A 182 -0.63 13.43 10.61
N GLY A 183 -0.47 12.68 11.69
CA GLY A 183 0.79 12.46 12.40
C GLY A 183 0.57 11.52 13.58
N ILE A 184 0.63 10.22 13.34
CA ILE A 184 0.23 9.20 14.32
C ILE A 184 1.36 8.74 15.24
N ALA A 185 2.61 8.84 14.76
CA ALA A 185 3.81 8.30 15.40
C ALA A 185 4.94 9.34 15.43
N PRO A 186 5.96 9.18 16.30
CA PRO A 186 7.09 10.12 16.42
C PRO A 186 8.06 9.99 15.24
N LEU A 187 7.59 10.38 14.06
CA LEU A 187 8.33 10.42 12.81
C LEU A 187 8.79 11.86 12.50
N PRO A 188 9.93 12.06 11.81
CA PRO A 188 10.24 13.32 11.16
C PRO A 188 9.30 13.57 9.96
N VAL A 189 9.35 14.75 9.34
CA VAL A 189 8.43 15.09 8.23
C VAL A 189 8.69 14.20 7.02
N GLN A 190 9.95 14.04 6.63
CA GLN A 190 10.41 13.07 5.65
C GLN A 190 11.09 11.93 6.42
N HIS A 191 10.48 10.73 6.40
CA HIS A 191 10.89 9.63 7.28
C HIS A 191 11.90 8.66 6.67
N GLY A 192 12.11 8.66 5.35
CA GLY A 192 13.13 7.83 4.70
C GLY A 192 12.90 6.32 4.80
N MET A 193 11.68 5.88 5.10
CA MET A 193 11.32 4.47 5.25
C MET A 193 10.29 4.05 4.20
N THR A 194 10.38 2.81 3.76
CA THR A 194 9.31 2.09 3.05
C THR A 194 8.12 1.82 3.98
N ILE A 195 6.99 1.39 3.41
CA ILE A 195 5.82 1.01 4.22
C ILE A 195 6.09 -0.26 5.05
N GLY A 196 6.93 -1.17 4.56
CA GLY A 196 7.35 -2.37 5.28
C GLY A 196 8.22 -2.04 6.49
N GLU A 197 9.20 -1.15 6.32
CA GLU A 197 10.03 -0.66 7.44
C GLU A 197 9.19 0.14 8.45
N LEU A 198 8.26 0.98 7.98
CA LEU A 198 7.31 1.66 8.85
C LEU A 198 6.44 0.69 9.65
N ALA A 199 5.97 -0.39 9.02
CA ALA A 199 5.17 -1.39 9.72
C ALA A 199 5.96 -2.08 10.84
N LEU A 200 7.24 -2.39 10.63
CA LEU A 200 8.11 -2.93 11.68
C LEU A 200 8.31 -1.91 12.81
N TYR A 201 8.60 -0.66 12.45
CA TYR A 201 8.72 0.43 13.43
C TYR A 201 7.44 0.62 14.24
N PHE A 202 6.27 0.59 13.61
CA PHE A 202 4.98 0.69 14.29
C PHE A 202 4.69 -0.53 15.15
N ASN A 203 5.10 -1.73 14.72
CA ASN A 203 4.95 -2.94 15.51
C ASN A 203 5.70 -2.85 16.85
N ASP A 204 6.85 -2.17 16.88
CA ASP A 204 7.60 -1.93 18.13
C ASP A 204 6.93 -0.91 19.06
N LEU A 205 5.96 -0.14 18.56
CA LEU A 205 5.19 0.85 19.33
C LEU A 205 3.87 0.29 19.87
N ILE A 206 3.40 -0.84 19.33
CA ILE A 206 2.15 -1.49 19.72
C ILE A 206 2.48 -2.53 20.81
N GLU A 207 1.82 -2.41 21.97
CA GLU A 207 2.01 -3.29 23.13
C GLU A 207 1.35 -4.68 22.98
#